data_AF-A0A848UYR1-F1
#
_entry.id   AF-A0A848UYR1-F1
#
_cell.length_a   1.000
_cell.length_b   1.000
_cell.length_c   1.000
_cell.angle_alpha   90.00
_cell.angle_beta   90.00
_cell.angle_gamma   90.00
#
_symmetry.space_group_name_H-M   'P 1'
#
loop_
_entity.id
_entity.type
_entity.pdbx_description
1 polymer ?
#
loop_
_entity_poly.entity_id
_entity_poly.type
_entity_poly.pdbx_seq_one_letter_code
_entity_poly.pdbx_strand_id
1 'polypeptide(L)' 'MATIFSKIISGEIPCHKIDENDRFLAFLDIFPLKEGHTLVIPK' A
#
# COMPACT_ATOMS: atom_id res chain seq x y z
N MET A 1 15.05 8.49 -4.82
CA MET A 1 15.37 7.49 -3.79
C MET A 1 14.15 6.58 -3.66
N ALA A 2 14.28 5.27 -3.90
CA ALA A 2 13.12 4.38 -3.81
C ALA A 2 12.75 4.15 -2.34
N THR A 3 11.51 4.51 -1.96
CA THR A 3 10.97 4.20 -0.62
C THR A 3 10.32 2.82 -0.63
N ILE A 4 10.02 2.27 0.54
CA ILE A 4 9.25 1.01 0.66
C ILE A 4 7.91 1.14 -0.07
N PHE A 5 7.22 2.27 0.07
CA PHE A 5 5.96 2.52 -0.63
C PHE A 5 6.12 2.58 -2.15
N SER A 6 7.19 3.20 -2.66
CA SER A 6 7.49 3.22 -4.09
C SER A 6 7.71 1.81 -4.65
N LYS A 7 8.33 0.91 -3.88
CA LYS A 7 8.51 -0.50 -4.25
C LYS A 7 7.23 -1.33 -4.18
N ILE A 8 6.30 -0.97 -3.28
CA ILE A 8 4.96 -1.55 -3.24
C ILE A 8 4.17 -1.11 -4.48
N ILE A 9 4.24 0.17 -4.85
CA ILE A 9 3.61 0.71 -6.06
C ILE A 9 4.18 0.05 -7.33
N SER A 10 5.50 -0.20 -7.40
CA SER A 10 6.13 -0.85 -8.55
C SER A 10 5.88 -2.38 -8.63
N GLY A 11 5.30 -2.98 -7.58
CA GLY A 11 5.07 -4.42 -7.51
C GLY A 11 6.30 -5.25 -7.15
N GLU A 12 7.42 -4.62 -6.80
CA GLU A 12 8.63 -5.30 -6.29
C GLU A 12 8.40 -5.93 -4.91
N ILE A 13 7.59 -5.27 -4.07
CA ILE A 13 7.19 -5.77 -2.75
C ILE A 13 5.69 -6.12 -2.80
N PRO A 14 5.28 -7.35 -2.46
CA PRO A 14 3.87 -7.71 -2.42
C PRO A 14 3.16 -6.99 -1.27
N CYS A 15 1.90 -6.62 -1.48
CA CYS A 15 1.02 -6.09 -0.45
C CYS A 15 -0.38 -6.70 -0.56
N HIS A 16 -1.14 -6.67 0.53
CA HIS A 16 -2.55 -7.05 0.51
C HIS A 16 -3.39 -5.88 0.02
N LYS A 17 -3.48 -5.75 -1.32
CA LYS A 17 -4.22 -4.69 -2.01
C LYS A 17 -5.72 -4.82 -1.73
N ILE A 18 -6.31 -3.71 -1.30
CA ILE A 18 -7.75 -3.59 -1.06
C ILE A 18 -8.43 -2.94 -2.26
N ASP A 19 -7.85 -1.84 -2.77
CA ASP A 19 -8.34 -1.13 -3.93
C ASP A 19 -7.20 -0.33 -4.59
N GLU A 20 -7.36 0.00 -5.86
CA GLU A 20 -6.40 0.77 -6.63
C GLU A 20 -7.08 1.54 -7.76
N ASN A 21 -6.70 2.81 -7.92
CA ASN A 21 -7.12 3.63 -9.06
C ASN A 21 -5.91 4.34 -9.69
N ASP A 22 -6.14 5.23 -10.65
CA ASP A 22 -5.07 5.91 -11.39
C ASP A 22 -4.15 6.77 -10.52
N ARG A 23 -4.61 7.19 -9.34
CA ARG A 23 -3.91 8.16 -8.49
C ARG A 23 -3.51 7.59 -7.13
N PHE A 24 -4.18 6.56 -6.65
CA PHE A 24 -4.04 6.06 -5.30
C PHE A 24 -4.03 4.53 -5.26
N LEU A 25 -3.37 4.01 -4.23
CA LEU A 25 -3.32 2.61 -3.88
C LEU A 25 -3.71 2.44 -2.40
N ALA A 26 -4.65 1.54 -2.12
CA ALA A 26 -5.08 1.17 -0.79
C ALA A 26 -4.70 -0.29 -0.46
N PHE A 27 -4.04 -0.52 0.67
CA PHE A 27 -3.59 -1.85 1.09
C PHE A 27 -3.53 -1.96 2.62
N LEU A 28 -3.56 -3.18 3.15
CA LEU A 28 -3.48 -3.41 4.61
C LEU A 28 -2.10 -3.12 5.16
N ASP A 29 -2.07 -2.50 6.34
CA ASP A 29 -0.85 -2.34 7.13
C ASP A 29 -0.40 -3.70 7.68
N ILE A 30 0.91 -3.96 7.65
CA ILE A 30 1.51 -5.17 8.23
C ILE A 30 1.66 -5.06 9.75
N PHE A 31 1.65 -3.83 10.30
CA PHE A 31 1.65 -3.54 11.73
C PHE A 31 0.35 -2.81 12.12
N PRO A 32 -0.82 -3.47 12.01
CA PRO A 32 -2.10 -2.82 12.22
C PRO A 32 -2.31 -2.41 13.67
N LEU A 33 -2.88 -1.21 13.89
CA LEU A 33 -3.35 -0.79 15.22
C LEU A 33 -4.66 -1.47 15.62
N LYS A 34 -5.48 -1.82 14.62
CA LYS A 34 -6.74 -2.57 14.74
C LYS A 34 -6.98 -3.38 13.47
N GLU A 35 -7.83 -4.38 13.57
CA GLU A 35 -8.27 -5.17 12.41
C GLU A 35 -8.80 -4.25 11.29
N GLY A 36 -8.35 -4.51 10.05
CA GLY A 36 -8.72 -3.71 8.88
C GLY A 36 -7.94 -2.40 8.70
N HIS A 37 -6.90 -2.12 9.51
CA HIS A 37 -6.08 -0.91 9.33
C HIS A 37 -5.50 -0.86 7.90
N THR A 38 -5.97 0.12 7.13
CA THR A 38 -5.68 0.26 5.71
C THR A 38 -4.93 1.56 5.47
N LEU A 39 -3.82 1.48 4.75
CA LEU A 39 -3.04 2.62 4.30
C LEU A 39 -3.49 3.01 2.89
N VAL A 40 -3.70 4.31 2.66
CA VAL A 40 -4.00 4.87 1.34
C VAL A 40 -2.87 5.82 0.97
N ILE A 41 -2.17 5.51 -0.12
CA ILE A 41 -1.02 6.28 -0.59
C ILE A 41 -1.24 6.79 -2.01
N PRO A 42 -0.71 7.97 -2.37
CA PRO A 42 -0.64 8.39 -3.76
C PRO A 42 0.37 7.54 -4.54
N LYS A 43 0.12 7.34 -5.83
CA LYS A 43 1.07 6.70 -6.76
C LYS A 43 2.20 7.63 -7.17
#